data_AF-A0A7S1N2V9-F1
#
_entry.id   AF-A0A7S1N2V9-F1
#
_cell.length_a   1.000
_cell.length_b   1.000
_cell.length_c   1.000
_cell.angle_alpha   90.00
_cell.angle_beta   90.00
_cell.angle_gamma   90.00
#
_symmetry.space_group_name_H-M   'P 1'
#
loop_
_entity.id
_entity.type
_entity.pdbx_description
1 polymer ?
#
loop_
_entity_poly.entity_id
_entity_poly.type
_entity_poly.pdbx_seq_one_letter_code
_entity_poly.pdbx_strand_id
1 'polypeptide(L)'
;RAQVRSAVGILAERAEALAPEMAPSQATAARWALRRLLGPTSPPTPRLDAKVKDLPFDLVPGLVALGPDPGSLPNSGATRVGELVARLEVEALRQQIPFQQDVITTASGAQVHERRHTAWLAEEGIGALAYSGKLMPPSPLGDAPAATAIRDALQV
;
A
#
# COMPACT_ATOMS: atom_id res chain seq x y z
N ARG A 1 -14.16 22.50 13.33
CA ARG A 1 -13.73 22.17 11.94
C ARG A 1 -12.76 23.20 11.34
N ALA A 2 -13.00 24.51 11.46
CA ALA A 2 -12.07 25.54 10.95
C ALA A 2 -10.69 25.53 11.65
N GLN A 3 -10.67 25.37 12.97
CA GLN A 3 -9.44 25.35 13.77
C GLN A 3 -8.50 24.17 13.43
N VAL A 4 -9.09 23.00 13.15
CA VAL A 4 -8.35 21.80 12.71
C VAL A 4 -7.72 22.03 11.32
N ARG A 5 -8.45 22.65 10.38
CA ARG A 5 -7.89 22.97 9.06
C ARG A 5 -6.73 23.96 9.15
N SER A 6 -6.84 24.97 10.01
CA SER A 6 -5.75 25.93 10.26
C SER A 6 -4.50 25.23 10.84
N ALA A 7 -4.68 24.33 11.80
CA ALA A 7 -3.58 23.53 12.34
C ALA A 7 -2.91 22.62 11.28
N VAL A 8 -3.71 21.99 10.41
CA VAL A 8 -3.18 21.16 9.32
C VAL A 8 -2.45 22.01 8.27
N GLY A 9 -2.90 23.23 7.99
CA GLY A 9 -2.17 24.17 7.13
C GLY A 9 -0.77 24.50 7.67
N ILE A 10 -0.65 24.75 8.98
CA ILE A 10 0.64 24.98 9.64
C ILE A 10 1.54 23.75 9.54
N LEU A 11 0.98 22.54 9.68
CA LEU A 11 1.74 21.29 9.51
C LEU A 11 2.21 21.11 8.06
N ALA A 12 1.40 21.51 7.08
CA ALA A 12 1.76 21.48 5.67
C ALA A 12 2.97 22.38 5.37
N GLU A 13 2.92 23.63 5.83
CA GLU A 13 4.01 24.60 5.67
C GLU A 13 5.30 24.12 6.33
N ARG A 14 5.20 23.56 7.55
CA ARG A 14 6.37 23.01 8.25
C ARG A 14 6.96 21.79 7.55
N ALA A 15 6.12 20.86 7.08
CA ALA A 15 6.58 19.69 6.36
C ALA A 15 7.28 20.08 5.04
N GLU A 16 6.73 21.05 4.32
CA GLU A 16 7.32 21.59 3.10
C GLU A 16 8.65 22.34 3.36
N ALA A 17 8.76 23.06 4.47
CA ALA A 17 10.00 23.72 4.87
C ALA A 17 11.11 22.70 5.20
N LEU A 18 10.76 21.60 5.85
CA LEU A 18 11.69 20.54 6.27
C LEU A 18 11.98 19.50 5.16
N ALA A 19 11.24 19.53 4.05
CA ALA A 19 11.38 18.58 2.95
C ALA A 19 12.82 18.37 2.43
N PRO A 20 13.71 19.39 2.37
CA PRO A 20 15.10 19.18 1.96
C PRO A 20 15.87 18.20 2.85
N GLU A 21 15.60 18.24 4.16
CA GLU A 21 16.27 17.45 5.20
C GLU A 21 15.65 16.06 5.38
N MET A 22 14.44 15.86 4.87
CA MET A 22 13.74 14.58 4.94
C MET A 22 14.38 13.53 4.03
N ALA A 23 14.46 12.30 4.55
CA ALA A 23 14.64 11.11 3.73
C ALA A 23 13.43 10.95 2.78
N PRO A 24 13.59 10.32 1.60
CA PRO A 24 12.49 10.13 0.66
C PRO A 24 11.26 9.48 1.30
N SER A 25 11.45 8.49 2.18
CA SER A 25 10.34 7.83 2.87
C SER A 25 9.54 8.75 3.79
N GLN A 26 10.21 9.69 4.47
CA GLN A 26 9.58 10.68 5.34
C GLN A 26 8.83 11.73 4.51
N ALA A 27 9.43 12.19 3.40
CA ALA A 27 8.78 13.11 2.47
C ALA A 27 7.51 12.50 1.85
N THR A 28 7.57 11.21 1.45
CA THR A 28 6.39 10.48 0.94
C THR A 28 5.29 10.37 1.99
N ALA A 29 5.65 10.01 3.23
CA ALA A 29 4.68 9.93 4.33
C ALA A 29 3.99 11.27 4.61
N ALA A 30 4.78 12.35 4.67
CA ALA A 30 4.26 13.70 4.91
C ALA A 30 3.33 14.16 3.77
N ARG A 31 3.76 14.01 2.52
CA ARG A 31 2.95 14.33 1.33
C ARG A 31 1.64 13.54 1.31
N TRP A 32 1.70 12.24 1.56
CA TRP A 32 0.52 11.38 1.62
C TRP A 32 -0.46 11.86 2.69
N ALA A 33 0.03 12.14 3.91
CA ALA A 33 -0.80 12.61 5.00
C ALA A 33 -1.48 13.95 4.68
N LEU A 34 -0.75 14.89 4.07
CA LEU A 34 -1.30 16.20 3.67
C LEU A 34 -2.40 16.08 2.63
N ARG A 35 -2.15 15.31 1.56
CA ARG A 35 -3.16 15.04 0.52
C ARG A 35 -4.40 14.37 1.10
N ARG A 36 -4.24 13.50 2.09
CA ARG A 36 -5.36 12.80 2.72
C ARG A 36 -6.17 13.71 3.66
N LEU A 37 -5.49 14.54 4.45
CA LEU A 37 -6.13 15.42 5.44
C LEU A 37 -6.82 16.63 4.78
N LEU A 38 -6.23 17.16 3.69
CA LEU A 38 -6.69 18.38 3.04
C LEU A 38 -7.39 18.13 1.70
N GLY A 39 -7.22 16.95 1.11
CA GLY A 39 -7.84 16.59 -0.17
C GLY A 39 -7.52 17.62 -1.27
N PRO A 40 -8.50 18.02 -2.09
CA PRO A 40 -8.33 19.04 -3.13
C PRO A 40 -7.92 20.42 -2.60
N THR A 41 -8.08 20.65 -1.30
CA THR A 41 -7.72 21.92 -0.64
C THR A 41 -6.31 21.93 -0.06
N SER A 42 -5.51 20.89 -0.35
CA SER A 42 -4.11 20.84 0.06
C SER A 42 -3.34 22.00 -0.58
N PRO A 43 -2.56 22.78 0.19
CA PRO A 43 -1.65 23.75 -0.39
C PRO A 43 -0.61 23.01 -1.25
N PRO A 44 -0.05 23.70 -2.25
CA PRO A 44 1.01 23.13 -3.08
C PRO A 44 2.24 22.82 -2.22
N THR A 45 2.81 21.64 -2.41
CA THR A 45 3.99 21.16 -1.67
C THR A 45 5.13 20.79 -2.64
N PRO A 46 5.67 21.76 -3.39
CA PRO A 46 6.58 21.49 -4.50
C PRO A 46 7.88 20.78 -4.09
N ARG A 47 8.40 21.03 -2.89
CA ARG A 47 9.63 20.38 -2.38
C ARG A 47 9.35 18.96 -1.95
N LEU A 48 8.22 18.70 -1.27
CA LEU A 48 7.79 17.33 -0.99
C LEU A 48 7.51 16.57 -2.29
N ASP A 49 6.84 17.19 -3.26
CA ASP A 49 6.58 16.60 -4.58
C ASP A 49 7.90 16.30 -5.31
N ALA A 50 8.87 17.22 -5.30
CA ALA A 50 10.16 17.02 -5.94
C ALA A 50 10.98 15.88 -5.33
N LYS A 51 10.86 15.63 -4.02
CA LYS A 51 11.56 14.52 -3.33
C LYS A 51 11.02 13.14 -3.69
N VAL A 52 9.77 13.07 -4.13
CA VAL A 52 9.08 11.79 -4.37
C VAL A 52 8.75 11.55 -5.85
N LYS A 53 8.89 12.57 -6.71
CA LYS A 53 8.56 12.48 -8.14
C LYS A 53 9.27 11.32 -8.86
N ASP A 54 10.47 10.96 -8.39
CA ASP A 54 11.32 9.96 -9.01
C ASP A 54 11.15 8.56 -8.38
N LEU A 55 10.26 8.43 -7.39
CA LEU A 55 9.96 7.13 -6.79
C LEU A 55 9.00 6.34 -7.70
N PRO A 56 9.31 5.09 -8.06
CA PRO A 56 8.41 4.25 -8.83
C PRO A 56 7.23 3.70 -8.00
N PHE A 57 7.12 4.10 -6.73
CA PHE A 57 6.11 3.65 -5.78
C PHE A 57 5.72 4.79 -4.82
N ASP A 58 4.48 4.74 -4.33
CA ASP A 58 4.05 5.55 -3.20
C ASP A 58 4.17 4.74 -1.90
N LEU A 59 4.52 5.43 -0.81
CA LEU A 59 4.52 4.87 0.54
C LEU A 59 3.26 5.33 1.25
N VAL A 60 2.45 4.38 1.71
CA VAL A 60 1.23 4.63 2.47
C VAL A 60 1.50 4.30 3.94
N PRO A 61 1.76 5.30 4.80
CA PRO A 61 2.07 5.04 6.20
C PRO A 61 0.91 4.36 6.91
N GLY A 62 1.25 3.34 7.70
CA GLY A 62 0.29 2.66 8.56
C GLY A 62 -0.69 1.74 7.83
N LEU A 63 -0.49 1.41 6.54
CA LEU A 63 -1.44 0.66 5.71
C LEU A 63 -1.99 -0.62 6.37
N VAL A 64 -1.19 -1.24 7.25
CA VAL A 64 -1.56 -2.40 8.06
C VAL A 64 -1.54 -1.98 9.53
N ALA A 65 -2.68 -2.08 10.20
CA ALA A 65 -2.77 -1.84 11.63
C ALA A 65 -2.02 -2.93 12.41
N LEU A 66 -1.19 -2.50 13.36
CA LEU A 66 -0.56 -3.36 14.36
C LEU A 66 -1.44 -3.36 15.63
N GLY A 67 -2.62 -3.98 15.58
CA GLY A 67 -3.60 -3.96 16.69
C GLY A 67 -4.52 -5.19 16.66
N PRO A 68 -5.26 -5.49 17.76
CA PRO A 68 -5.69 -6.85 18.08
C PRO A 68 -7.19 -7.14 17.85
N ASP A 69 -7.88 -6.42 16.97
CA ASP A 69 -9.35 -6.46 16.88
C ASP A 69 -9.81 -7.03 15.52
N PRO A 70 -10.20 -8.32 15.46
CA PRO A 70 -10.55 -9.01 14.22
C PRO A 70 -11.88 -8.47 13.65
N GLY A 71 -11.81 -7.36 12.95
CA GLY A 71 -12.92 -6.80 12.19
C GLY A 71 -12.95 -7.40 10.78
N SER A 72 -14.06 -8.04 10.40
CA SER A 72 -14.30 -8.45 9.02
C SER A 72 -14.16 -7.26 8.06
N LEU A 73 -13.40 -7.43 6.98
CA LEU A 73 -13.27 -6.43 5.93
C LEU A 73 -14.65 -6.20 5.27
N PRO A 74 -15.06 -4.95 5.01
CA PRO A 74 -16.33 -4.67 4.35
C PRO A 74 -16.33 -5.21 2.92
N ASN A 75 -17.47 -5.78 2.50
CA ASN A 75 -17.74 -6.10 1.10
C ASN A 75 -17.62 -4.82 0.27
N SER A 76 -16.86 -4.91 -0.84
CA SER A 76 -16.48 -3.80 -1.72
C SER A 76 -17.52 -2.68 -1.82
N GLY A 77 -17.15 -1.53 -1.26
CA GLY A 77 -17.84 -0.27 -1.41
C GLY A 77 -16.89 0.84 -0.98
N ALA A 78 -16.38 1.59 -1.97
CA ALA A 78 -15.51 2.79 -1.88
C ALA A 78 -15.03 3.16 -0.47
N THR A 79 -14.20 2.31 0.12
CA THR A 79 -13.65 2.56 1.46
C THR A 79 -12.43 3.43 1.26
N ARG A 80 -12.44 4.65 1.79
CA ARG A 80 -11.28 5.52 1.71
C ARG A 80 -10.08 4.81 2.34
N VAL A 81 -8.88 4.94 1.77
CA VAL A 81 -7.65 4.27 2.28
C VAL A 81 -7.55 4.33 3.81
N GLY A 82 -7.77 5.50 4.43
CA GLY A 82 -7.68 5.62 5.90
C GLY A 82 -8.66 4.75 6.72
N GLU A 83 -9.84 4.42 6.18
CA GLU A 83 -10.82 3.55 6.83
C GLU A 83 -10.48 2.06 6.62
N LEU A 84 -9.94 1.72 5.45
CA LEU A 84 -9.42 0.39 5.17
C LEU A 84 -8.21 0.08 6.07
N VAL A 85 -7.30 1.05 6.17
CA VAL A 85 -6.07 0.98 6.95
C VAL A 85 -6.32 0.72 8.44
N ALA A 86 -7.35 1.35 9.01
CA ALA A 86 -7.70 1.15 10.41
C ALA A 86 -8.20 -0.28 10.73
N ARG A 87 -8.46 -1.11 9.71
CA ARG A 87 -9.08 -2.45 9.82
C ARG A 87 -8.26 -3.55 9.15
N LEU A 88 -7.18 -3.21 8.45
CA LEU A 88 -6.30 -4.18 7.81
C LEU A 88 -5.34 -4.76 8.84
N GLU A 89 -5.59 -6.00 9.25
CA GLU A 89 -4.69 -6.77 10.10
C GLU A 89 -3.87 -7.76 9.27
N VAL A 90 -2.67 -8.07 9.74
CA VAL A 90 -1.77 -9.06 9.11
C VAL A 90 -2.44 -10.43 9.00
N GLU A 91 -3.19 -10.85 10.03
CA GLU A 91 -3.83 -12.15 10.04
C GLU A 91 -5.01 -12.22 9.06
N ALA A 92 -5.79 -11.13 8.93
CA ALA A 92 -6.83 -11.03 7.91
C ALA A 92 -6.24 -11.12 6.49
N LEU A 93 -5.10 -10.47 6.24
CA LEU A 93 -4.38 -10.59 4.97
C LEU A 93 -3.93 -12.04 4.73
N ARG A 94 -3.38 -12.70 5.75
CA ARG A 94 -2.92 -14.09 5.65
C ARG A 94 -4.05 -15.07 5.32
N GLN A 95 -5.25 -14.85 5.86
CA GLN A 95 -6.41 -15.72 5.64
C GLN A 95 -7.12 -15.48 4.32
N GLN A 96 -7.09 -14.25 3.80
CA GLN A 96 -7.83 -13.84 2.60
C GLN A 96 -7.00 -13.76 1.33
N ILE A 97 -5.67 -13.90 1.44
CA ILE A 97 -4.77 -13.94 0.29
C ILE A 97 -4.15 -15.34 0.24
N PRO A 98 -4.16 -16.02 -0.93
CA PRO A 98 -3.68 -17.38 -1.08
C PRO A 98 -2.14 -17.42 -1.12
N PHE A 99 -1.50 -17.07 0.00
CA PHE A 99 -0.05 -17.13 0.15
C PHE A 99 0.46 -18.57 0.08
N GLN A 100 1.42 -18.83 -0.81
CA GLN A 100 2.05 -20.13 -1.01
C GLN A 100 3.56 -20.02 -0.88
N GLN A 101 4.20 -21.08 -0.41
CA GLN A 101 5.66 -21.15 -0.32
C GLN A 101 6.19 -21.88 -1.54
N ASP A 102 6.89 -21.14 -2.40
CA ASP A 102 7.44 -21.70 -3.63
C ASP A 102 8.73 -22.49 -3.36
N VAL A 103 9.05 -23.41 -4.28
CA VAL A 103 10.33 -24.11 -4.33
C VAL A 103 11.15 -23.56 -5.48
N ILE A 104 12.36 -23.13 -5.18
CA ILE A 104 13.33 -22.68 -6.18
C ILE A 104 14.41 -23.73 -6.38
N THR A 105 14.89 -23.81 -7.61
CA THR A 105 16.06 -24.62 -7.96
C THR A 105 17.27 -23.70 -8.01
N THR A 106 18.29 -23.99 -7.22
CA THR A 106 19.54 -23.21 -7.21
C THR A 106 20.36 -23.50 -8.47
N ALA A 107 21.39 -22.69 -8.72
CA ALA A 107 22.35 -22.94 -9.82
C ALA A 107 23.03 -24.32 -9.72
N SER A 108 23.12 -24.90 -8.52
CA SER A 108 23.65 -26.25 -8.29
C SER A 108 22.60 -27.37 -8.47
N GLY A 109 21.37 -27.04 -8.87
CA GLY A 109 20.27 -28.00 -9.05
C GLY A 109 19.55 -28.40 -7.76
N ALA A 110 19.95 -27.86 -6.60
CA ALA A 110 19.29 -28.17 -5.33
C ALA A 110 17.92 -27.48 -5.24
N GLN A 111 16.93 -28.18 -4.70
CA GLN A 111 15.62 -27.61 -4.40
C GLN A 111 15.63 -26.97 -3.01
N VAL A 112 15.21 -25.72 -2.94
CA VAL A 112 15.14 -24.96 -1.69
C VAL A 112 13.76 -24.32 -1.58
N HIS A 113 13.12 -24.51 -0.44
CA HIS A 113 11.89 -23.80 -0.13
C HIS A 113 12.20 -22.31 0.10
N GLU A 114 11.46 -21.43 -0.58
CA GLU A 114 11.60 -20.00 -0.36
C GLU A 114 11.24 -19.64 1.09
N ARG A 115 11.94 -18.69 1.68
CA ARG A 115 11.65 -18.26 3.06
C ARG A 115 10.38 -17.42 3.16
N ARG A 116 9.91 -16.91 2.03
CA ARG A 116 8.75 -16.00 1.93
C ARG A 116 7.60 -16.77 1.34
N HIS A 117 6.40 -16.45 1.79
CA HIS A 117 5.19 -16.86 1.08
C HIS A 117 4.82 -15.78 0.09
N THR A 118 4.40 -16.19 -1.10
CA THR A 118 4.06 -15.32 -2.21
C THR A 118 2.65 -15.65 -2.68
N ALA A 119 1.92 -14.63 -3.14
CA ALA A 119 0.65 -14.82 -3.83
C ALA A 119 0.69 -14.02 -5.13
N TRP A 120 0.29 -14.66 -6.22
CA TRP A 120 0.17 -14.05 -7.54
C TRP A 120 -1.32 -13.83 -7.79
N LEU A 121 -1.74 -12.58 -7.94
CA LEU A 121 -3.14 -12.22 -8.13
C LEU A 121 -3.27 -11.40 -9.41
N ALA A 122 -4.31 -11.67 -10.20
CA ALA A 122 -4.61 -10.91 -11.40
C ALA A 122 -6.12 -10.90 -11.70
N GLU A 123 -6.55 -9.95 -12.53
CA GLU A 123 -7.92 -9.95 -13.05
C GLU A 123 -8.19 -11.24 -13.85
N GLU A 124 -9.48 -11.61 -13.93
CA GLU A 124 -9.89 -12.75 -14.74
C GLU A 124 -9.46 -12.56 -16.21
N GLY A 125 -8.94 -13.63 -16.81
CA GLY A 125 -8.43 -13.62 -18.19
C GLY A 125 -6.96 -13.19 -18.32
N ILE A 126 -6.31 -12.71 -17.26
CA ILE A 126 -4.86 -12.53 -17.26
C ILE A 126 -4.17 -13.88 -17.08
N GLY A 127 -3.31 -14.23 -18.04
CA GLY A 127 -2.51 -15.46 -18.01
C GLY A 127 -1.37 -15.41 -16.98
N ALA A 128 -0.30 -16.17 -17.22
CA ALA A 128 0.80 -16.25 -16.27
C ALA A 128 1.59 -14.92 -16.14
N LEU A 129 1.98 -14.59 -14.91
CA LEU A 129 2.81 -13.43 -14.58
C LEU A 129 4.29 -13.82 -14.65
N ALA A 130 5.11 -13.02 -15.32
CA ALA A 130 6.54 -13.29 -15.41
C ALA A 130 7.29 -12.79 -14.16
N TYR A 131 8.01 -13.67 -13.48
CA TYR A 131 8.88 -13.32 -12.36
C TYR A 131 10.17 -14.14 -12.38
N SER A 132 11.33 -13.46 -12.39
CA SER A 132 12.65 -14.08 -12.36
C SER A 132 12.85 -15.19 -13.42
N GLY A 133 12.30 -15.01 -14.62
CA GLY A 133 12.38 -15.99 -15.72
C GLY A 133 11.42 -17.17 -15.60
N LYS A 134 10.51 -17.16 -14.62
CA LYS A 134 9.43 -18.14 -14.45
C LYS A 134 8.08 -17.51 -14.79
N LEU A 135 7.14 -18.36 -15.20
CA LEU A 135 5.75 -18.01 -15.38
C LEU A 135 4.96 -18.46 -14.15
N MET A 136 4.36 -17.51 -13.45
CA MET A 136 3.63 -17.72 -12.20
C MET A 136 2.13 -17.66 -12.51
N PRO A 137 1.38 -18.75 -12.34
CA PRO A 137 -0.06 -18.73 -12.58
C PRO A 137 -0.75 -17.89 -11.49
N PRO A 138 -1.46 -16.81 -11.83
CA PRO A 138 -2.16 -16.01 -10.84
C PRO A 138 -3.46 -16.71 -10.40
N SER A 139 -3.84 -16.51 -9.15
CA SER A 139 -5.21 -16.74 -8.69
C SER A 139 -6.08 -15.53 -9.07
N PRO A 140 -7.39 -15.70 -9.28
CA PRO A 140 -8.29 -14.59 -9.55
C PRO A 140 -8.28 -13.57 -8.41
N LEU A 141 -8.12 -12.30 -8.73
CA LEU A 141 -8.10 -11.22 -7.74
C LEU A 141 -9.42 -11.12 -6.97
N GLY A 142 -10.55 -11.46 -7.62
CA GLY A 142 -11.87 -11.52 -6.98
C GLY A 142 -11.97 -12.52 -5.83
N ASP A 143 -11.12 -13.54 -5.79
CA ASP A 143 -11.06 -14.53 -4.71
C ASP A 143 -10.24 -14.05 -3.51
N ALA A 144 -9.62 -12.87 -3.60
CA ALA A 144 -8.83 -12.24 -2.54
C ALA A 144 -9.45 -10.89 -2.11
N PRO A 145 -10.50 -10.89 -1.26
CA PRO A 145 -11.25 -9.67 -0.89
C PRO A 145 -10.36 -8.58 -0.28
N ALA A 146 -9.38 -8.94 0.53
CA ALA A 146 -8.45 -7.97 1.11
C ALA A 146 -7.57 -7.28 0.06
N ALA A 147 -7.07 -8.03 -0.92
CA ALA A 147 -6.26 -7.48 -2.01
C ALA A 147 -7.11 -6.59 -2.92
N THR A 148 -8.35 -7.01 -3.21
CA THR A 148 -9.35 -6.23 -3.95
C THR A 148 -9.66 -4.91 -3.25
N ALA A 149 -9.94 -4.94 -1.93
CA ALA A 149 -10.23 -3.74 -1.15
C ALA A 149 -9.04 -2.76 -1.14
N ILE A 150 -7.80 -3.25 -1.05
CA ILE A 150 -6.58 -2.44 -1.15
C ILE A 150 -6.48 -1.79 -2.52
N ARG A 151 -6.64 -2.54 -3.61
CA ARG A 151 -6.62 -2.00 -4.98
C ARG A 151 -7.64 -0.87 -5.12
N ASP A 152 -8.90 -1.13 -4.74
CA ASP A 152 -9.99 -0.18 -4.93
C ASP A 152 -9.78 1.10 -4.10
N ALA A 153 -9.23 0.98 -2.90
CA ALA A 153 -8.90 2.14 -2.08
C ALA A 153 -7.76 3.00 -2.67
N LEU A 154 -6.83 2.39 -3.42
CA LEU A 154 -5.68 3.07 -4.01
C LEU A 154 -5.96 3.71 -5.39
N GLN A 155 -7.03 3.32 -6.09
CA GLN A 155 -7.40 3.82 -7.43
C GLN A 155 -8.02 5.24 -7.46
N VAL A 156 -7.55 6.15 -6.59
CA VAL A 156 -8.08 7.53 -6.45
C VAL A 156 -7.72 8.42 -7.63
#